data_AF-A0A352S363-F1
#
_entry.id   AF-A0A352S363-F1
#
_cell.length_a   1.000
_cell.length_b   1.000
_cell.length_c   1.000
_cell.angle_alpha   90.00
_cell.angle_beta   90.00
_cell.angle_gamma   90.00
#
_symmetry.space_group_name_H-M   'P 1'
#
loop_
_entity.id
_entity.type
_entity.pdbx_description
1 polymer ?
#
loop_
_entity_poly.entity_id
_entity_poly.type
_entity_poly.pdbx_seq_one_letter_code
_entity_poly.pdbx_strand_id
1 'polypeptide(L)'
;MSSPIRNSLFHNSLRRRLLTGALVVATGLSYVLFAGPVKAQSQTVNPKLLRIGYQKYGTLTLLKARGTLEKRLAPQGITVKWTEFPAGPQLLEGLNVGAIDFGTVGEAPPIFAQAA
;
A
#
# COMPACT_ATOMS: atom_id res chain seq x y z
N MET A 1 34.14 -51.56 55.38
CA MET A 1 32.84 -51.55 54.67
C MET A 1 32.63 -50.16 54.07
N SER A 2 32.13 -50.08 52.83
CA SER A 2 31.45 -48.93 52.19
C SER A 2 32.24 -47.96 51.26
N SER A 3 32.19 -48.26 49.95
CA SER A 3 31.49 -47.55 48.83
C SER A 3 31.76 -46.07 48.41
N PRO A 4 31.46 -45.69 47.12
CA PRO A 4 32.09 -44.62 46.30
C PRO A 4 31.16 -43.42 45.96
N ILE A 5 31.51 -42.56 44.95
CA ILE A 5 30.69 -41.69 44.01
C ILE A 5 31.45 -40.37 43.66
N ARG A 6 31.40 -39.69 42.49
CA ARG A 6 31.26 -39.94 41.03
C ARG A 6 31.45 -38.57 40.32
N ASN A 7 32.14 -38.57 39.18
CA ASN A 7 32.33 -37.44 38.24
C ASN A 7 31.03 -36.78 37.74
N SER A 8 30.95 -35.43 37.70
CA SER A 8 29.98 -34.67 36.87
C SER A 8 30.27 -33.16 36.74
N LEU A 9 31.33 -32.74 36.03
CA LEU A 9 31.58 -31.30 35.78
C LEU A 9 31.64 -30.86 34.30
N PHE A 10 31.59 -31.78 33.34
CA PHE A 10 31.73 -31.43 31.90
C PHE A 10 30.42 -31.27 31.11
N HIS A 11 29.25 -31.58 31.70
CA HIS A 11 27.99 -31.68 30.94
C HIS A 11 27.17 -30.37 30.82
N ASN A 12 27.55 -29.29 31.51
CA ASN A 12 26.65 -28.13 31.70
C ASN A 12 26.86 -26.97 30.69
N SER A 13 28.03 -26.86 30.07
CA SER A 13 28.32 -25.78 29.09
C SER A 13 27.74 -26.06 27.69
N LEU A 14 27.67 -27.33 27.29
CA LEU A 14 27.04 -27.78 26.04
C LEU A 14 25.51 -27.63 26.07
N ARG A 15 24.87 -27.95 27.21
CA ARG A 15 23.41 -27.78 27.38
C ARG A 15 22.99 -26.31 27.34
N ARG A 16 23.77 -25.41 27.97
CA ARG A 16 23.52 -23.96 27.91
C ARG A 16 23.64 -23.39 26.50
N ARG A 17 24.59 -23.86 25.69
CA ARG A 17 24.77 -23.45 24.29
C ARG A 17 23.67 -23.96 23.36
N LEU A 18 23.15 -25.16 23.61
CA LEU A 18 22.01 -25.70 22.88
C LEU A 18 20.69 -24.99 23.24
N LEU A 19 20.53 -24.56 24.50
CA LEU A 19 19.37 -23.80 24.95
C LEU A 19 19.34 -22.35 24.42
N THR A 20 20.48 -21.66 24.29
CA THR A 20 20.54 -20.34 23.64
C THR A 20 20.42 -20.40 22.12
N GLY A 21 20.90 -21.48 21.49
CA GLY A 21 20.69 -21.70 20.05
C GLY A 21 19.21 -21.94 19.69
N ALA A 22 18.47 -22.70 20.52
CA ALA A 22 17.07 -23.01 20.28
C ALA A 22 16.12 -21.79 20.39
N LEU A 23 16.44 -20.80 21.23
CA LEU A 23 15.62 -19.60 21.42
C LEU A 23 15.72 -18.61 20.23
N VAL A 24 16.88 -18.54 19.57
CA VAL A 24 17.11 -17.68 18.39
C VAL A 24 16.45 -18.27 17.14
N VAL A 25 16.37 -19.60 17.05
CA VAL A 25 15.68 -20.28 15.93
C VAL A 25 14.15 -20.19 16.07
N ALA A 26 13.61 -20.28 17.29
CA ALA A 26 12.16 -20.20 17.51
C ALA A 26 11.55 -18.80 17.27
N THR A 27 12.33 -17.74 17.48
CA THR A 27 11.91 -16.35 17.21
C THR A 27 12.13 -15.93 15.76
N GLY A 28 13.12 -16.50 15.06
CA GLY A 28 13.30 -16.30 13.61
C GLY A 28 12.23 -16.99 12.76
N LEU A 29 11.79 -18.20 13.16
CA LEU A 29 10.77 -18.96 12.42
C LEU A 29 9.35 -18.39 12.56
N SER A 30 9.05 -17.65 13.64
CA SER A 30 7.73 -17.06 13.84
C SER A 30 7.49 -15.82 12.96
N TYR A 31 8.54 -15.08 12.58
CA TYR A 31 8.42 -13.97 11.63
C TYR A 31 8.21 -14.41 10.18
N VAL A 32 8.80 -15.55 9.78
CA VAL A 32 8.66 -16.07 8.41
C VAL A 32 7.28 -16.68 8.15
N LEU A 33 6.62 -17.21 9.19
CA LEU A 33 5.28 -17.81 9.05
C LEU A 33 4.13 -16.79 9.00
N PHE A 34 4.34 -15.54 9.44
CA PHE A 34 3.33 -14.48 9.36
C PHE A 34 3.52 -13.51 8.19
N ALA A 35 4.71 -13.49 7.57
CA ALA A 35 4.97 -12.72 6.35
C ALA A 35 4.51 -13.51 5.11
N GLY A 36 3.19 -13.69 4.99
CA GLY A 36 2.60 -14.16 3.73
C GLY A 36 3.01 -13.23 2.57
N PRO A 37 3.00 -13.71 1.31
CA PRO A 37 3.41 -12.91 0.18
C PRO A 37 2.55 -11.64 0.12
N VAL A 38 3.17 -10.49 0.37
CA VAL A 38 2.56 -9.19 0.08
C VAL A 38 2.44 -9.13 -1.43
N LYS A 39 1.25 -9.47 -1.95
CA LYS A 39 0.95 -9.22 -3.34
C LYS A 39 0.93 -7.71 -3.53
N ALA A 40 1.98 -7.18 -4.15
CA ALA A 40 1.92 -5.85 -4.73
C ALA A 40 0.70 -5.84 -5.67
N GLN A 41 -0.34 -5.12 -5.28
CA GLN A 41 -1.53 -4.94 -6.10
C GLN A 41 -1.13 -4.02 -7.25
N SER A 42 -0.56 -4.59 -8.32
CA SER A 42 -0.41 -3.88 -9.58
C SER A 42 -1.82 -3.48 -10.00
N GLN A 43 -2.13 -2.19 -9.88
CA GLN A 43 -3.38 -1.66 -10.42
C GLN A 43 -3.32 -1.90 -11.93
N THR A 44 -4.09 -2.87 -12.42
CA THR A 44 -4.30 -3.06 -13.85
C THR A 44 -4.89 -1.76 -14.37
N VAL A 45 -4.07 -0.92 -15.01
CA VAL A 45 -4.53 0.24 -15.76
C VAL A 45 -5.43 -0.33 -16.85
N ASN A 46 -6.74 -0.28 -16.65
CA ASN A 46 -7.69 -0.64 -17.68
C ASN A 46 -7.65 0.53 -18.67
N PRO A 47 -7.07 0.36 -19.88
CA PRO A 47 -6.90 1.47 -20.83
C PRO A 47 -8.23 2.06 -21.31
N LYS A 48 -9.34 1.43 -20.93
CA LYS A 48 -10.72 1.84 -21.22
C LYS A 48 -11.45 2.47 -20.03
N LEU A 49 -10.76 2.77 -18.92
CA LEU A 49 -11.34 3.45 -17.77
C LEU A 49 -10.61 4.78 -17.52
N LEU A 50 -11.35 5.89 -17.60
CA LEU A 50 -10.89 7.22 -17.23
C LEU A 50 -11.45 7.59 -15.85
N ARG A 51 -10.57 7.74 -14.85
CA ARG A 51 -10.95 8.10 -13.47
C ARG A 51 -10.67 9.59 -13.25
N ILE A 52 -11.72 10.36 -13.00
CA ILE A 52 -11.64 11.80 -12.85
C ILE A 52 -11.90 12.19 -11.39
N GLY A 53 -10.93 12.86 -10.78
CA GLY A 53 -11.09 13.56 -9.51
C GLY A 53 -11.72 14.94 -9.72
N TYR A 54 -12.73 15.27 -8.92
CA TYR A 54 -13.36 16.59 -8.93
C TYR A 54 -13.65 17.07 -7.50
N GLN A 55 -13.82 18.39 -7.33
CA GLN A 55 -14.27 19.00 -6.09
C GLN A 55 -15.69 19.55 -6.28
N LYS A 56 -16.42 19.85 -5.20
CA LYS A 56 -17.84 20.27 -5.25
C LYS A 56 -18.12 21.46 -6.20
N TYR A 57 -17.13 22.31 -6.46
CA TYR A 57 -17.24 23.47 -7.33
C TYR A 57 -16.34 23.35 -8.57
N GLY A 58 -16.64 24.14 -9.60
CA GLY A 58 -15.84 24.24 -10.81
C GLY A 58 -16.40 23.48 -12.02
N THR A 59 -15.68 23.56 -13.13
CA THR A 59 -16.14 23.10 -14.46
C THR A 59 -16.43 21.60 -14.51
N LEU A 60 -15.67 20.78 -13.77
CA LEU A 60 -15.84 19.33 -13.77
C LEU A 60 -17.17 18.87 -13.16
N THR A 61 -17.68 19.57 -12.14
CA THR A 61 -19.01 19.29 -11.57
C THR A 61 -20.11 19.48 -12.61
N LEU A 62 -20.02 20.54 -13.41
CA LEU A 62 -20.97 20.82 -14.49
C LEU A 62 -20.84 19.79 -15.63
N LEU A 63 -19.61 19.43 -16.00
CA LEU A 63 -19.36 18.42 -17.04
C LEU A 63 -19.93 17.05 -16.65
N LYS A 64 -19.71 16.62 -15.39
CA LYS A 64 -20.29 15.41 -14.81
C LYS A 64 -21.81 15.45 -14.86
N ALA A 65 -22.43 16.54 -14.41
CA ALA A 65 -23.89 16.68 -14.39
C ALA A 65 -24.51 16.60 -15.80
N ARG A 66 -23.82 17.10 -16.82
CA ARG A 66 -24.27 17.04 -18.21
C ARG A 66 -24.15 15.65 -18.85
N GLY A 67 -23.24 14.80 -18.35
CA GLY A 67 -23.00 13.45 -18.90
C GLY A 67 -22.48 13.45 -20.35
N THR A 68 -22.00 14.60 -20.84
CA THR A 68 -21.60 14.75 -22.25
C THR A 68 -20.24 14.11 -22.53
N LEU A 69 -19.38 14.00 -21.52
CA LEU A 69 -18.06 13.38 -21.66
C LEU A 69 -18.21 11.87 -21.88
N GLU A 70 -19.02 11.21 -21.07
CA GLU A 70 -19.36 9.79 -21.14
C GLU A 70 -19.92 9.45 -22.52
N LYS A 71 -20.90 10.22 -23.00
CA LYS A 71 -21.50 10.03 -24.34
C LYS A 71 -20.48 10.14 -25.47
N ARG A 72 -19.51 11.06 -25.34
CA ARG A 72 -18.45 11.24 -26.35
C ARG A 72 -17.39 10.15 -26.32
N LEU A 73 -17.13 9.58 -25.14
CA LEU A 73 -16.08 8.58 -24.93
C LEU A 73 -16.59 7.14 -25.10
N ALA A 74 -17.89 6.90 -24.94
CA ALA A 74 -18.51 5.58 -25.10
C ALA A 74 -18.25 4.92 -26.47
N PRO A 75 -18.30 5.62 -27.63
CA PRO A 75 -17.96 5.03 -28.93
C PRO A 75 -16.50 4.55 -29.03
N GLN A 76 -15.61 5.07 -28.19
CA GLN A 76 -14.21 4.65 -28.11
C GLN A 76 -14.01 3.51 -27.09
N GLY A 77 -15.11 3.03 -26.49
CA GLY A 77 -15.10 2.01 -25.45
C GLY A 77 -14.57 2.50 -24.10
N ILE A 78 -14.49 3.82 -23.88
CA ILE A 78 -13.95 4.39 -22.64
C ILE A 78 -15.10 4.67 -21.67
N THR A 79 -14.97 4.14 -20.45
CA THR A 79 -15.86 4.41 -19.32
C THR A 79 -15.28 5.54 -18.46
N VAL A 80 -16.11 6.46 -18.00
CA VAL A 80 -15.69 7.53 -17.08
C VAL A 80 -16.18 7.20 -15.67
N LYS A 81 -15.30 7.33 -14.68
CA LYS A 81 -15.63 7.24 -13.26
C LYS A 81 -15.27 8.55 -12.57
N TRP A 82 -16.18 9.06 -11.76
CA TRP A 82 -15.99 10.29 -11.01
C TRP A 82 -15.75 10.01 -9.52
N THR A 83 -14.73 10.62 -8.95
CA THR A 83 -14.44 10.59 -7.51
C THR A 83 -14.41 12.01 -6.98
N GLU A 84 -15.20 12.28 -5.94
CA GLU A 84 -15.20 13.58 -5.27
C GLU A 84 -14.09 13.64 -4.23
N PHE A 85 -13.38 14.76 -4.20
CA PHE A 85 -12.38 15.06 -3.18
C PHE A 85 -12.75 16.33 -2.40
N PRO A 86 -12.48 16.36 -1.08
CA PRO A 86 -12.85 17.48 -0.23
C PRO A 86 -11.99 18.73 -0.51
N ALA A 87 -10.70 18.56 -0.82
CA ALA A 87 -9.78 19.64 -1.15
C ALA A 87 -8.68 19.19 -2.13
N GLY A 88 -7.94 20.17 -2.67
CA GLY A 88 -6.89 19.95 -3.68
C GLY A 88 -5.76 19.02 -3.23
N PRO A 89 -5.20 19.14 -2.00
CA PRO A 89 -4.14 18.24 -1.53
C PRO A 89 -4.54 16.76 -1.55
N GLN A 90 -5.77 16.44 -1.16
CA GLN A 90 -6.28 15.06 -1.18
C GLN A 90 -6.49 14.55 -2.61
N LEU A 91 -6.88 15.43 -3.53
CA LEU A 91 -6.97 15.09 -4.95
C LEU A 91 -5.58 14.79 -5.52
N LEU A 92 -4.57 15.63 -5.22
CA LEU A 92 -3.19 15.42 -5.66
C LEU A 92 -2.59 14.13 -5.10
N GLU A 93 -2.88 13.81 -3.83
CA GLU A 93 -2.49 12.52 -3.26
C GLU A 93 -3.17 11.36 -4.01
N GLY A 94 -4.47 11.48 -4.28
CA GLY A 94 -5.22 10.52 -5.09
C GLY A 94 -4.64 10.35 -6.50
N LEU A 95 -4.14 11.41 -7.10
CA LEU A 95 -3.46 11.37 -8.40
C LEU A 95 -2.10 10.67 -8.27
N ASN A 96 -1.31 11.02 -7.25
CA ASN A 96 0.03 10.48 -6.99
C ASN A 96 0.01 8.95 -6.77
N VAL A 97 -0.99 8.44 -6.04
CA VAL A 97 -1.17 6.99 -5.80
C VAL A 97 -1.95 6.27 -6.90
N GLY A 98 -2.27 6.96 -8.00
CA GLY A 98 -3.01 6.42 -9.13
C GLY A 98 -4.45 6.04 -8.83
N ALA A 99 -5.11 6.64 -7.82
CA ALA A 99 -6.53 6.47 -7.56
C ALA A 99 -7.42 7.18 -8.61
N ILE A 100 -6.90 8.24 -9.22
CA ILE A 100 -7.48 8.97 -10.36
C ILE A 100 -6.41 9.18 -11.43
N ASP A 101 -6.84 9.46 -12.65
CA ASP A 101 -5.98 9.71 -13.82
C ASP A 101 -5.92 11.19 -14.19
N PHE A 102 -6.97 11.94 -13.84
CA PHE A 102 -7.11 13.36 -14.16
C PHE A 102 -7.88 14.10 -13.06
N GLY A 103 -7.56 15.37 -12.84
CA GLY A 103 -8.34 16.25 -11.97
C GLY A 103 -7.89 17.70 -12.09
N THR A 104 -8.62 18.60 -11.44
CA THR A 104 -8.30 20.04 -11.42
C THR A 104 -8.11 20.50 -9.97
N VAL A 105 -7.08 21.30 -9.72
CA VAL A 105 -6.80 21.97 -8.44
C VAL A 105 -6.45 23.44 -8.70
N GLY A 106 -6.41 24.27 -7.67
CA GLY A 106 -5.93 25.66 -7.80
C GLY A 106 -4.43 25.75 -8.14
N GLU A 107 -3.96 26.95 -8.50
CA GLU A 107 -2.58 27.21 -8.96
C GLU A 107 -1.50 27.04 -7.88
N ALA A 108 -1.84 27.20 -6.59
CA ALA A 108 -0.82 27.17 -5.52
C ALA A 108 -0.32 25.74 -5.16
N PRO A 109 -1.17 24.71 -5.03
CA PRO A 109 -0.72 23.36 -4.66
C PRO A 109 0.29 22.66 -5.60
N PRO A 110 0.23 22.77 -6.94
CA PRO A 110 1.16 22.08 -7.84
C PRO A 110 2.63 22.50 -7.66
N ILE A 111 2.88 23.80 -7.39
CA ILE A 111 4.24 24.30 -7.15
C ILE A 111 4.84 23.71 -5.87
N PHE A 112 4.04 23.48 -4.83
CA PHE A 112 4.53 22.84 -3.59
C PHE A 112 4.68 21.32 -3.71
N ALA A 113 3.90 20.65 -4.56
CA ALA A 113 4.01 19.22 -4.80
C ALA A 113 5.19 18.84 -5.71
N GLN A 114 5.61 19.73 -6.62
CA GLN A 114 6.80 19.53 -7.48
C GLN A 114 8.12 19.87 -6.78
N ALA A 115 8.08 20.60 -5.66
CA ALA A 115 9.28 21.05 -4.95
C ALA A 115 9.80 20.04 -3.90
N ALA A 116 9.08 18.94 -3.66
CA ALA A 116 9.43 17.92 -2.67
C ALA A 116 10.08 16.68 -3.32
#